data_AF-A0A957RKK1-F1
#
_entry.id   AF-A0A957RKK1-F1
#
_cell.length_a   1.000
_cell.length_b   1.000
_cell.length_c   1.000
_cell.angle_alpha   90.00
_cell.angle_beta   90.00
_cell.angle_gamma   90.00
#
_symmetry.space_group_name_H-M   'P 1'
#
loop_
_entity.id
_entity.type
_entity.pdbx_description
1 polymer ?
#
loop_
_entity_poly.entity_id
_entity_poly.type
_entity_poly.pdbx_seq_one_letter_code
_entity_poly.pdbx_strand_id
1 'polypeptide(L)'
;MQTRSEPHIHAIIQPYGRILSFILTGLLLTFLIWSPARVFSQSSAGFDRTPWQMHNGYGITTLLKPVPTHGDAALYSYKRVPRQDDPGWGAPPLDNNGNITYSVPSDLPGGSCYKQADFTYFQTFVEIPAGATVDQFEVRFEKVDDGARAYVFNSKYPDGEYIPNTDIVFGGEPKTADLSSLVVPGETNRVVIVQVDDCPVENNLRNAQL
;
A
#
# COMPACT_ATOMS: atom_id res chain seq x y z
N MET A 1 31.74 -3.19 63.33
CA MET A 1 32.41 -1.88 63.20
C MET A 1 31.54 -1.02 62.31
N GLN A 2 31.12 0.20 62.61
CA GLN A 2 31.31 1.06 63.76
C GLN A 2 30.20 2.12 63.63
N THR A 3 29.47 2.32 64.72
CA THR A 3 28.49 3.40 64.90
C THR A 3 29.18 4.76 64.92
N ARG A 4 28.38 5.82 64.71
CA ARG A 4 28.55 7.25 65.09
C ARG A 4 28.38 8.16 63.88
N SER A 5 27.76 9.33 63.96
CA SER A 5 27.09 10.05 65.05
C SER A 5 26.58 11.36 64.45
N GLU A 6 25.35 11.75 64.72
CA GLU A 6 24.96 13.17 64.69
C GLU A 6 25.78 13.97 65.72
N PRO A 7 25.91 15.29 65.57
CA PRO A 7 25.14 16.11 66.49
C PRO A 7 24.62 17.46 65.94
N HIS A 8 23.42 17.81 66.40
CA HIS A 8 23.02 19.05 67.09
C HIS A 8 23.78 20.35 66.86
N ILE A 9 23.06 21.48 66.79
CA ILE A 9 23.15 22.59 67.78
C ILE A 9 22.05 23.66 67.59
N HIS A 10 21.39 23.95 68.72
CA HIS A 10 20.79 25.19 69.26
C HIS A 10 19.99 26.14 68.34
N ALA A 11 18.69 26.39 68.56
CA ALA A 11 18.03 27.06 69.70
C ALA A 11 18.39 28.55 69.83
N ILE A 12 17.37 29.43 69.91
CA ILE A 12 17.16 30.46 70.96
C ILE A 12 16.10 31.52 70.53
N ILE A 13 15.00 31.53 71.30
CA ILE A 13 14.30 32.65 71.98
C ILE A 13 13.59 33.77 71.18
N GLN A 14 12.35 34.00 71.65
CA GLN A 14 11.31 35.04 71.47
C GLN A 14 11.82 36.51 71.63
N PRO A 15 11.02 37.64 71.61
CA PRO A 15 9.57 37.77 71.83
C PRO A 15 8.80 39.00 71.22
N TYR A 16 7.50 39.08 71.57
CA TYR A 16 6.58 40.23 71.65
C TYR A 16 6.31 41.13 70.43
N GLY A 17 5.01 41.32 70.16
CA GLY A 17 4.44 42.67 70.17
C GLY A 17 3.73 43.17 68.91
N ARG A 18 2.40 43.24 69.02
CA ARG A 18 1.55 44.42 68.76
C ARG A 18 1.36 44.97 67.32
N ILE A 19 0.06 45.01 66.98
CA ILE A 19 -0.72 46.14 66.42
C ILE A 19 -0.93 46.21 64.88
N LEU A 20 -2.24 46.20 64.56
CA LEU A 20 -2.99 46.71 63.41
C LEU A 20 -2.25 47.16 62.13
N SER A 21 -2.69 46.60 60.99
CA SER A 21 -3.13 47.44 59.86
C SER A 21 -3.99 46.65 58.88
N PHE A 22 -5.12 47.24 58.51
CA PHE A 22 -5.89 46.90 57.32
C PHE A 22 -5.01 47.07 56.08
N ILE A 23 -5.12 46.17 55.09
CA ILE A 23 -5.17 46.52 53.66
C ILE A 23 -5.67 45.31 52.86
N LEU A 24 -6.69 45.59 52.07
CA LEU A 24 -7.31 44.79 51.03
C LEU A 24 -6.29 44.54 49.90
N THR A 25 -6.04 43.30 49.46
CA THR A 25 -5.34 43.08 48.18
C THR A 25 -5.70 41.74 47.54
N GLY A 26 -6.42 41.85 46.42
CA GLY A 26 -6.34 41.05 45.20
C GLY A 26 -6.09 39.54 45.32
N LEU A 27 -7.15 38.77 45.11
CA LEU A 27 -7.08 37.37 44.70
C LEU A 27 -6.51 37.31 43.26
N LEU A 28 -5.22 37.02 43.11
CA LEU A 28 -4.60 36.79 41.80
C LEU A 28 -4.97 35.37 41.34
N LEU A 29 -6.00 35.25 40.50
CA LEU A 29 -6.31 34.00 39.79
C LEU A 29 -5.31 33.83 38.65
N THR A 30 -4.31 32.96 38.82
CA THR A 30 -3.46 32.51 37.72
C THR A 30 -4.24 31.51 36.87
N PHE A 31 -4.83 31.99 35.77
CA PHE A 31 -5.30 31.11 34.70
C PHE A 31 -4.08 30.51 33.98
N LEU A 32 -3.79 29.25 34.28
CA LEU A 32 -2.98 28.39 33.42
C LEU A 32 -3.70 28.25 32.08
N ILE A 33 -3.26 29.00 31.08
CA ILE A 33 -3.71 28.84 29.69
C ILE A 33 -3.06 27.55 29.18
N TRP A 34 -3.73 26.43 29.42
CA TRP A 34 -3.43 25.18 28.73
C TRP A 34 -3.78 25.40 27.26
N SER A 35 -2.77 25.73 26.46
CA SER A 35 -2.92 25.72 25.01
C SER A 35 -2.96 24.25 24.61
N PRO A 36 -4.10 23.70 24.12
CA PRO A 36 -4.05 22.39 23.51
C PRO A 36 -3.17 22.53 22.28
N ALA A 37 -2.02 21.85 22.28
CA ALA A 37 -1.29 21.61 21.05
C ALA A 37 -2.29 20.99 20.07
N ARG A 38 -2.63 21.71 19.00
CA ARG A 38 -3.36 21.14 17.89
C ARG A 38 -2.42 20.10 17.27
N VAL A 39 -2.61 18.85 17.66
CA VAL A 39 -2.06 17.72 16.91
C VAL A 39 -2.79 17.76 15.56
N PHE A 40 -2.12 18.29 14.54
CA PHE A 40 -2.56 18.10 13.18
C PHE A 40 -2.38 16.62 12.89
N SER A 41 -3.50 15.88 12.88
CA SER A 41 -3.52 14.56 12.27
C SER A 41 -3.41 14.80 10.77
N GLN A 42 -2.20 14.69 10.25
CA GLN A 42 -1.94 14.67 8.82
C GLN A 42 -2.48 13.33 8.32
N SER A 43 -3.77 13.30 7.98
CA SER A 43 -4.28 12.22 7.14
C SER A 43 -3.48 12.28 5.85
N SER A 44 -2.81 11.19 5.49
CA SER A 44 -2.32 11.02 4.12
C SER A 44 -3.57 11.03 3.24
N ALA A 45 -3.86 12.18 2.62
CA ALA A 45 -4.94 12.26 1.66
C ALA A 45 -4.54 11.35 0.48
N GLY A 46 -5.13 10.15 0.43
CA GLY A 46 -5.03 9.29 -0.74
C GLY A 46 -5.73 9.96 -1.93
N PHE A 47 -5.26 9.69 -3.13
CA PHE A 47 -5.96 10.11 -4.34
C PHE A 47 -7.23 9.29 -4.54
N ASP A 48 -8.24 9.89 -5.19
CA ASP A 48 -9.48 9.19 -5.50
C ASP A 48 -9.21 8.04 -6.47
N ARG A 49 -9.73 6.86 -6.12
CA ARG A 49 -9.52 5.62 -6.86
C ARG A 49 -10.84 4.88 -7.08
N THR A 50 -11.04 4.34 -8.28
CA THR A 50 -12.16 3.44 -8.55
C THR A 50 -11.98 2.07 -7.86
N PRO A 51 -13.06 1.32 -7.57
CA PRO A 51 -12.91 -0.08 -7.21
C PRO A 51 -12.12 -0.87 -8.26
N TRP A 52 -11.48 -1.97 -7.85
CA TRP A 52 -10.86 -2.91 -8.77
C TRP A 52 -11.91 -3.54 -9.70
N GLN A 53 -11.51 -3.79 -10.94
CA GLN A 53 -12.25 -4.58 -11.93
C GLN A 53 -11.38 -5.75 -12.40
N MET A 54 -11.99 -6.84 -12.86
CA MET A 54 -11.31 -8.04 -13.37
C MET A 54 -11.76 -8.37 -14.79
N HIS A 55 -10.84 -8.89 -15.59
CA HIS A 55 -11.10 -9.50 -16.89
C HIS A 55 -10.38 -10.85 -16.97
N ASN A 56 -11.09 -11.90 -17.39
CA ASN A 56 -10.57 -13.28 -17.51
C ASN A 56 -9.62 -13.47 -18.71
N GLY A 57 -9.00 -12.40 -19.18
CA GLY A 57 -8.19 -12.39 -20.39
C GLY A 57 -8.88 -12.96 -21.63
N TYR A 58 -8.10 -13.65 -22.45
CA TYR A 58 -8.52 -14.16 -23.75
C TYR A 58 -8.26 -15.67 -23.90
N GLY A 59 -8.08 -16.35 -22.77
CA GLY A 59 -7.74 -17.76 -22.69
C GLY A 59 -6.28 -18.08 -22.99
N ILE A 60 -6.03 -19.39 -23.06
CA ILE A 60 -4.72 -20.01 -23.13
C ILE A 60 -3.91 -19.56 -24.34
N THR A 61 -2.69 -19.09 -24.07
CA THR A 61 -1.67 -18.74 -25.04
C THR A 61 -0.58 -19.81 -25.06
N THR A 62 -0.24 -20.29 -26.26
CA THR A 62 0.90 -21.21 -26.43
C THR A 62 2.20 -20.42 -26.56
N LEU A 63 3.21 -20.79 -25.76
CA LEU A 63 4.50 -20.14 -25.78
C LEU A 63 5.36 -20.67 -26.93
N LEU A 64 6.12 -19.79 -27.58
CA LEU A 64 7.06 -20.19 -28.63
C LEU A 64 8.23 -21.02 -28.09
N LYS A 65 8.57 -20.81 -26.82
CA LYS A 65 9.59 -21.55 -26.08
C LYS A 65 9.12 -21.72 -24.64
N PRO A 66 9.41 -22.87 -24.00
CA PRO A 66 9.14 -23.02 -22.59
C PRO A 66 9.93 -22.02 -21.75
N VAL A 67 9.34 -21.55 -20.66
CA VAL A 67 10.01 -20.72 -19.66
C VAL A 67 10.69 -21.60 -18.59
N PRO A 68 11.76 -21.12 -17.93
CA PRO A 68 12.50 -21.92 -16.96
C PRO A 68 11.84 -21.99 -15.57
N THR A 69 10.97 -21.03 -15.23
CA THR A 69 10.38 -20.87 -13.91
C THR A 69 8.97 -20.28 -13.99
N HIS A 70 8.18 -20.49 -12.94
CA HIS A 70 6.88 -19.85 -12.77
C HIS A 70 6.98 -18.32 -12.76
N GLY A 71 6.05 -17.66 -13.44
CA GLY A 71 5.96 -16.19 -13.45
C GLY A 71 7.15 -15.51 -14.15
N ASP A 72 7.90 -16.24 -14.98
CA ASP A 72 9.07 -15.72 -15.69
C ASP A 72 8.74 -14.42 -16.46
N ALA A 73 9.64 -13.45 -16.37
CA ALA A 73 9.46 -12.13 -16.95
C ALA A 73 9.18 -12.15 -18.46
N ALA A 74 9.64 -13.18 -19.19
CA ALA A 74 9.40 -13.36 -20.62
C ALA A 74 7.93 -13.64 -20.96
N LEU A 75 7.14 -14.18 -20.03
CA LEU A 75 5.70 -14.45 -20.22
C LEU A 75 4.92 -13.18 -20.55
N TYR A 76 5.29 -12.06 -19.92
CA TYR A 76 4.60 -10.79 -20.12
C TYR A 76 4.79 -10.16 -21.51
N SER A 77 5.60 -10.77 -22.39
CA SER A 77 5.61 -10.44 -23.82
C SER A 77 4.41 -10.99 -24.58
N TYR A 78 3.73 -11.99 -24.03
CA TYR A 78 2.52 -12.61 -24.60
C TYR A 78 1.22 -11.99 -24.09
N LYS A 79 1.28 -11.13 -23.06
CA LYS A 79 0.09 -10.47 -22.49
C LYS A 79 -0.63 -9.65 -23.56
N ARG A 80 -1.95 -9.60 -23.46
CA ARG A 80 -2.80 -8.69 -24.23
C ARG A 80 -3.76 -8.02 -23.25
N VAL A 81 -3.35 -6.86 -22.73
CA VAL A 81 -4.17 -6.10 -21.78
C VAL A 81 -5.45 -5.63 -22.49
N PRO A 82 -6.65 -5.95 -21.98
CA PRO A 82 -7.89 -5.49 -22.57
C PRO A 82 -7.97 -3.96 -22.58
N ARG A 83 -8.75 -3.39 -23.51
CA ARG A 83 -9.01 -1.96 -23.52
C ARG A 83 -9.72 -1.56 -22.22
N GLN A 84 -9.54 -0.31 -21.78
CA GLN A 84 -10.12 0.16 -20.52
C GLN A 84 -11.66 0.11 -20.48
N ASP A 85 -12.29 0.19 -21.65
CA ASP A 85 -13.72 0.18 -21.89
C ASP A 85 -14.26 -1.19 -22.35
N ASP A 86 -13.45 -2.25 -22.28
CA ASP A 86 -13.85 -3.58 -22.70
C ASP A 86 -15.05 -4.09 -21.87
N PRO A 87 -16.14 -4.59 -22.48
CA PRO A 87 -17.30 -5.08 -21.74
C PRO A 87 -17.01 -6.30 -20.85
N GLY A 88 -15.86 -6.95 -21.01
CA GLY A 88 -15.42 -8.07 -20.18
C GLY A 88 -14.97 -7.68 -18.77
N TRP A 89 -14.85 -6.39 -18.44
CA TRP A 89 -14.52 -5.93 -17.09
C TRP A 89 -15.70 -6.13 -16.13
N GLY A 90 -15.48 -6.94 -15.09
CA GLY A 90 -16.46 -7.21 -14.02
C GLY A 90 -15.88 -7.02 -12.62
N ALA A 91 -16.67 -7.35 -11.60
CA ALA A 91 -16.21 -7.30 -10.21
C ALA A 91 -15.21 -8.45 -9.91
N PRO A 92 -14.03 -8.18 -9.33
CA PRO A 92 -13.10 -9.20 -8.85
C PRO A 92 -13.58 -9.82 -7.53
N PRO A 93 -13.04 -10.99 -7.16
CA PRO A 93 -13.08 -11.44 -5.77
C PRO A 93 -12.18 -10.55 -4.91
N LEU A 94 -12.77 -9.91 -3.91
CA LEU A 94 -12.11 -9.01 -2.97
C LEU A 94 -12.28 -9.49 -1.54
N ASP A 95 -11.32 -9.15 -0.68
CA ASP A 95 -11.48 -9.29 0.78
C ASP A 95 -12.29 -8.12 1.38
N ASN A 96 -12.45 -8.12 2.70
CA ASN A 96 -13.17 -7.06 3.42
C ASN A 96 -12.48 -5.68 3.37
N ASN A 97 -11.21 -5.63 2.96
CA ASN A 97 -10.44 -4.39 2.80
C ASN A 97 -10.45 -3.89 1.35
N GLY A 98 -11.08 -4.62 0.43
CA GLY A 98 -11.07 -4.30 -1.00
C GLY A 98 -9.81 -4.75 -1.73
N ASN A 99 -9.00 -5.63 -1.12
CA ASN A 99 -7.81 -6.20 -1.73
C ASN A 99 -8.17 -7.41 -2.59
N ILE A 100 -7.48 -7.58 -3.71
CA ILE A 100 -7.74 -8.70 -4.64
C ILE A 100 -7.34 -10.00 -3.97
N THR A 101 -8.30 -10.93 -3.88
CA THR A 101 -8.08 -12.30 -3.40
C THR A 101 -8.68 -13.27 -4.40
N TYR A 102 -7.94 -13.50 -5.48
CA TYR A 102 -8.33 -14.35 -6.59
C TYR A 102 -7.78 -15.77 -6.39
N SER A 103 -8.67 -16.76 -6.50
CA SER A 103 -8.31 -18.16 -6.39
C SER A 103 -9.32 -19.02 -7.13
N VAL A 104 -8.85 -19.66 -8.20
CA VAL A 104 -9.63 -20.59 -9.02
C VAL A 104 -8.73 -21.75 -9.46
N PRO A 105 -9.30 -22.89 -9.90
CA PRO A 105 -8.53 -23.91 -10.62
C PRO A 105 -7.93 -23.35 -11.91
N SER A 106 -6.75 -23.84 -12.30
CA SER A 106 -6.17 -23.50 -13.60
C SER A 106 -7.02 -24.06 -14.74
N ASP A 107 -7.16 -23.28 -15.82
CA ASP A 107 -7.77 -23.73 -17.08
C ASP A 107 -6.76 -24.45 -17.99
N LEU A 108 -5.47 -24.46 -17.63
CA LEU A 108 -4.44 -25.08 -18.44
C LEU A 108 -4.57 -26.62 -18.49
N PRO A 109 -4.32 -27.26 -19.64
CA PRO A 109 -4.39 -28.71 -19.76
C PRO A 109 -3.20 -29.39 -19.08
N GLY A 110 -3.37 -30.64 -18.62
CA GLY A 110 -2.28 -31.42 -18.03
C GLY A 110 -1.03 -31.51 -18.93
N GLY A 111 0.16 -31.30 -18.36
CA GLY A 111 1.44 -31.35 -19.07
C GLY A 111 1.85 -30.07 -19.83
N SER A 112 1.06 -29.01 -19.69
CA SER A 112 1.29 -27.67 -20.27
C SER A 112 2.25 -26.78 -19.49
N CYS A 113 2.62 -27.17 -18.26
CA CYS A 113 3.41 -26.35 -17.34
C CYS A 113 4.65 -25.77 -18.05
N TYR A 114 4.84 -24.46 -17.92
CA TYR A 114 5.86 -23.63 -18.57
C TYR A 114 5.81 -23.55 -20.09
N LYS A 115 4.82 -24.15 -20.77
CA LYS A 115 4.69 -24.18 -22.24
C LYS A 115 3.49 -23.38 -22.73
N GLN A 116 2.55 -23.11 -21.83
CA GLN A 116 1.36 -22.31 -22.08
C GLN A 116 1.20 -21.32 -20.94
N ALA A 117 0.46 -20.26 -21.20
CA ALA A 117 0.10 -19.27 -20.20
C ALA A 117 -1.33 -18.82 -20.40
N ASP A 118 -2.07 -18.62 -19.32
CA ASP A 118 -3.31 -17.86 -19.32
C ASP A 118 -3.12 -16.60 -18.48
N PHE A 119 -3.80 -15.52 -18.85
CA PHE A 119 -3.60 -14.22 -18.21
C PHE A 119 -4.92 -13.67 -17.68
N THR A 120 -4.94 -13.37 -16.39
CA THR A 120 -6.03 -12.62 -15.75
C THR A 120 -5.59 -11.19 -15.52
N TYR A 121 -6.48 -10.24 -15.76
CA TYR A 121 -6.18 -8.82 -15.63
C TYR A 121 -7.03 -8.20 -14.55
N PHE A 122 -6.43 -7.31 -13.76
CA PHE A 122 -7.14 -6.47 -12.80
C PHE A 122 -6.85 -5.02 -13.10
N GLN A 123 -7.85 -4.14 -13.14
CA GLN A 123 -7.65 -2.72 -13.36
C GLN A 123 -8.29 -1.84 -12.30
N THR A 124 -7.70 -0.68 -12.07
CA THR A 124 -8.29 0.43 -11.32
C THR A 124 -7.79 1.75 -11.92
N PHE A 125 -8.50 2.83 -11.64
CA PHE A 125 -8.17 4.17 -12.11
C PHE A 125 -7.96 5.09 -10.92
N VAL A 126 -6.86 5.86 -10.94
CA VAL A 126 -6.53 6.84 -9.93
C VAL A 126 -6.47 8.22 -10.57
N GLU A 127 -7.29 9.15 -10.08
CA GLU A 127 -7.24 10.54 -10.51
C GLU A 127 -6.22 11.29 -9.67
N ILE A 128 -5.18 11.83 -10.31
CA ILE A 128 -4.14 12.60 -9.62
C ILE A 128 -4.32 14.07 -9.98
N PRO A 129 -4.63 14.95 -9.01
CA PRO A 129 -4.84 16.38 -9.29
C PRO A 129 -3.63 17.05 -9.93
N ALA A 130 -3.88 18.05 -10.78
CA ALA A 130 -2.82 18.84 -11.39
C ALA A 130 -1.96 19.53 -10.32
N GLY A 131 -0.63 19.45 -10.47
CA GLY A 131 0.32 20.03 -9.53
C GLY A 131 0.53 19.25 -8.23
N ALA A 132 -0.12 18.09 -8.06
CA ALA A 132 0.17 17.19 -6.95
C ALA A 132 1.58 16.59 -7.08
N THR A 133 2.27 16.46 -5.96
CA THR A 133 3.48 15.63 -5.85
C THR A 133 3.06 14.23 -5.40
N VAL A 134 3.60 13.21 -6.07
CA VAL A 134 3.35 11.80 -5.73
C VAL A 134 4.64 11.21 -5.20
N ASP A 135 4.78 11.18 -3.88
CA ASP A 135 5.99 10.63 -3.23
C ASP A 135 5.98 9.10 -3.17
N GLN A 136 4.78 8.49 -3.16
CA GLN A 136 4.58 7.06 -3.03
C GLN A 136 3.30 6.64 -3.77
N PHE A 137 3.39 5.60 -4.59
CA PHE A 137 2.25 4.99 -5.29
C PHE A 137 2.53 3.50 -5.45
N GLU A 138 2.11 2.68 -4.50
CA GLU A 138 2.65 1.32 -4.39
C GLU A 138 1.61 0.25 -4.68
N VAL A 139 1.92 -0.65 -5.62
CA VAL A 139 1.23 -1.94 -5.71
C VAL A 139 1.98 -2.95 -4.86
N ARG A 140 1.27 -3.64 -3.97
CA ARG A 140 1.85 -4.67 -3.09
C ARG A 140 1.20 -6.02 -3.39
N PHE A 141 2.02 -7.05 -3.40
CA PHE A 141 1.64 -8.43 -3.63
C PHE A 141 2.06 -9.28 -2.44
N GLU A 142 1.14 -10.07 -1.90
CA GLU A 142 1.48 -11.00 -0.82
C GLU A 142 1.98 -12.34 -1.37
N LYS A 143 1.16 -13.02 -2.19
CA LYS A 143 1.48 -14.32 -2.78
C LYS A 143 0.81 -14.52 -4.13
N VAL A 144 1.43 -15.36 -4.96
CA VAL A 144 0.89 -15.88 -6.23
C VAL A 144 1.15 -17.37 -6.34
N ASP A 145 0.38 -18.06 -7.18
CA ASP A 145 0.71 -19.44 -7.57
C ASP A 145 1.76 -19.50 -8.68
N ASP A 146 1.75 -18.53 -9.62
CA ASP A 146 2.71 -18.52 -10.73
C ASP A 146 3.42 -17.17 -10.84
N GLY A 147 2.73 -16.11 -11.28
CA GLY A 147 3.31 -14.76 -11.36
C GLY A 147 2.30 -13.62 -11.43
N ALA A 148 2.72 -12.43 -11.01
CA ALA A 148 2.01 -11.18 -11.30
C ALA A 148 2.94 -9.97 -11.44
N ARG A 149 2.52 -9.00 -12.27
CA ARG A 149 3.22 -7.73 -12.50
C ARG A 149 2.23 -6.56 -12.61
N ALA A 150 2.60 -5.42 -12.04
CA ALA A 150 1.84 -4.17 -12.15
C ALA A 150 2.34 -3.28 -13.30
N TYR A 151 1.41 -2.59 -13.95
CA TYR A 151 1.65 -1.63 -15.02
C TYR A 151 0.86 -0.33 -14.77
N VAL A 152 1.40 0.80 -15.24
CA VAL A 152 0.70 2.09 -15.31
C VAL A 152 0.51 2.49 -16.77
N PHE A 153 -0.71 2.90 -17.11
CA PHE A 153 -1.10 3.45 -18.40
C PHE A 153 -1.59 4.88 -18.21
N ASN A 154 -1.08 5.79 -19.01
CA ASN A 154 -1.44 7.22 -19.01
C ASN A 154 -0.96 7.89 -20.31
N SER A 155 -1.02 9.22 -20.40
CA SER A 155 -0.63 9.93 -21.62
C SER A 155 0.86 9.75 -21.98
N LYS A 156 1.73 9.56 -20.99
CA LYS A 156 3.18 9.32 -21.16
C LYS A 156 3.49 7.87 -21.51
N TYR A 157 2.72 6.93 -20.98
CA TYR A 157 2.91 5.48 -21.16
C TYR A 157 1.64 4.84 -21.76
N PRO A 158 1.33 5.10 -23.05
CA PRO A 158 0.09 4.61 -23.66
C PRO A 158 0.05 3.07 -23.82
N ASP A 159 1.21 2.44 -23.97
CA ASP A 159 1.36 0.99 -24.09
C ASP A 159 1.60 0.29 -22.73
N GLY A 160 1.59 1.07 -21.64
CA GLY A 160 1.84 0.61 -20.28
C GLY A 160 3.33 0.52 -19.94
N GLU A 161 3.69 1.01 -18.75
CA GLU A 161 5.05 0.93 -18.21
C GLU A 161 5.05 0.24 -16.84
N TYR A 162 6.16 -0.40 -16.49
CA TYR A 162 6.33 -1.10 -15.21
C TYR A 162 7.69 -0.84 -14.59
N ILE A 163 7.83 -1.16 -13.30
CA ILE A 163 9.12 -1.08 -12.61
C ILE A 163 9.82 -2.45 -12.69
N PRO A 164 11.02 -2.55 -13.28
CA PRO A 164 11.75 -3.82 -13.34
C PRO A 164 12.02 -4.42 -11.96
N ASN A 165 12.09 -5.75 -11.90
CA ASN A 165 12.40 -6.52 -10.68
C ASN A 165 11.37 -6.39 -9.54
N THR A 166 10.13 -5.98 -9.85
CA THR A 166 9.04 -5.87 -8.89
C THR A 166 7.95 -6.93 -9.05
N ASP A 167 8.11 -7.83 -10.03
CA ASP A 167 7.25 -8.99 -10.22
C ASP A 167 7.26 -9.88 -8.98
N ILE A 168 6.08 -10.35 -8.60
CA ILE A 168 5.97 -11.47 -7.67
C ILE A 168 5.90 -12.77 -8.48
N VAL A 169 6.58 -13.80 -7.99
CA VAL A 169 6.66 -15.13 -8.62
C VAL A 169 6.43 -16.21 -7.57
N PHE A 170 6.06 -17.41 -8.02
CA PHE A 170 5.85 -18.56 -7.15
C PHE A 170 7.01 -18.78 -6.16
N GLY A 171 6.67 -19.06 -4.90
CA GLY A 171 7.65 -19.29 -3.83
C GLY A 171 8.51 -18.06 -3.47
N GLY A 172 8.26 -16.90 -4.08
CA GLY A 172 8.92 -15.64 -3.76
C GLY A 172 8.38 -14.98 -2.49
N GLU A 173 9.20 -14.10 -1.92
CA GLU A 173 8.77 -13.20 -0.84
C GLU A 173 7.75 -12.17 -1.35
N PRO A 174 6.90 -11.60 -0.46
CA PRO A 174 6.02 -10.49 -0.81
C PRO A 174 6.78 -9.37 -1.54
N LYS A 175 6.12 -8.78 -2.54
CA LYS A 175 6.72 -7.73 -3.40
C LYS A 175 5.96 -6.44 -3.30
N THR A 176 6.69 -5.33 -3.45
CA THR A 176 6.13 -3.98 -3.55
C THR A 176 6.75 -3.30 -4.77
N ALA A 177 5.91 -2.74 -5.63
CA ALA A 177 6.28 -1.95 -6.78
C ALA A 177 5.85 -0.49 -6.52
N ASP A 178 6.80 0.41 -6.29
CA ASP A 178 6.50 1.84 -6.22
C ASP A 178 6.48 2.45 -7.64
N LEU A 179 5.28 2.75 -8.11
CA LEU A 179 4.99 3.28 -9.44
C LEU A 179 4.91 4.82 -9.44
N SER A 180 5.32 5.49 -8.35
CA SER A 180 5.30 6.95 -8.22
C SER A 180 5.97 7.68 -9.40
N SER A 181 7.08 7.11 -9.90
CA SER A 181 7.79 7.64 -11.08
C SER A 181 7.07 7.45 -12.43
N LEU A 182 6.01 6.65 -12.45
CA LEU A 182 5.25 6.31 -13.65
C LEU A 182 3.93 7.05 -13.78
N VAL A 183 3.42 7.64 -12.70
CA VAL A 183 2.15 8.37 -12.75
C VAL A 183 2.32 9.81 -13.23
N VAL A 184 1.26 10.35 -13.84
CA VAL A 184 1.22 11.71 -14.37
C VAL A 184 0.17 12.51 -13.61
N PRO A 185 0.54 13.56 -12.86
CA PRO A 185 -0.40 14.48 -12.24
C PRO A 185 -1.20 15.29 -13.27
N GLY A 186 -2.44 15.62 -12.94
CA GLY A 186 -3.38 16.33 -13.81
C GLY A 186 -4.22 15.44 -14.71
N GLU A 187 -4.11 14.12 -14.58
CA GLU A 187 -4.89 13.16 -15.36
C GLU A 187 -5.21 11.87 -14.57
N THR A 188 -6.08 11.06 -15.15
CA THR A 188 -6.37 9.71 -14.67
C THR A 188 -5.27 8.75 -15.09
N ASN A 189 -4.70 8.06 -14.12
CA ASN A 189 -3.72 6.99 -14.33
C ASN A 189 -4.44 5.64 -14.19
N ARG A 190 -4.34 4.78 -15.20
CA ARG A 190 -4.89 3.43 -15.16
C ARG A 190 -3.81 2.47 -14.67
N VAL A 191 -4.09 1.78 -13.57
CA VAL A 191 -3.22 0.74 -13.02
C VAL A 191 -3.76 -0.61 -13.44
N VAL A 192 -2.90 -1.48 -13.96
CA VAL A 192 -3.27 -2.85 -14.33
C VAL A 192 -2.32 -3.84 -13.68
N ILE A 193 -2.88 -4.81 -12.96
CA ILE A 193 -2.15 -6.01 -12.56
C ILE A 193 -2.41 -7.08 -13.61
N VAL A 194 -1.32 -7.63 -14.15
CA VAL A 194 -1.35 -8.79 -15.03
C VAL A 194 -0.91 -9.98 -14.21
N GLN A 195 -1.84 -10.87 -13.92
CA GLN A 195 -1.58 -12.16 -13.31
C GLN A 195 -1.41 -13.18 -14.44
N VAL A 196 -0.44 -14.08 -14.29
CA VAL A 196 -0.18 -15.16 -15.24
C VAL A 196 -0.31 -16.50 -14.53
N ASP A 197 -1.04 -17.42 -15.16
CA ASP A 197 -1.10 -18.85 -14.85
C ASP A 197 -0.26 -19.57 -15.91
N ASP A 198 0.78 -20.29 -15.49
CA ASP A 198 1.69 -21.03 -16.37
C ASP A 198 1.83 -22.52 -15.98
N CYS A 199 0.96 -23.04 -15.11
CA CYS A 199 0.93 -24.45 -14.71
C CYS A 199 -0.48 -24.97 -14.34
N PRO A 200 -0.85 -26.22 -14.70
CA PRO A 200 -2.25 -26.68 -14.67
C PRO A 200 -2.76 -27.13 -13.27
N VAL A 201 -2.48 -26.35 -12.22
CA VAL A 201 -2.85 -26.69 -10.84
C VAL A 201 -3.86 -25.68 -10.29
N GLU A 202 -3.40 -24.49 -9.92
CA GLU A 202 -4.23 -23.41 -9.42
C GLU A 202 -3.91 -22.12 -10.18
N ASN A 203 -4.80 -21.14 -10.06
CA ASN A 203 -4.60 -19.82 -10.61
C ASN A 203 -4.97 -18.81 -9.53
N ASN A 204 -3.96 -18.35 -8.78
CA ASN A 204 -4.15 -17.55 -7.57
C ASN A 204 -3.35 -16.25 -7.56
N LEU A 205 -4.00 -15.19 -7.06
CA LEU A 205 -3.39 -13.93 -6.64
C LEU A 205 -3.96 -13.56 -5.27
N ARG A 206 -3.11 -13.59 -4.24
CA ARG A 206 -3.53 -13.35 -2.86
C ARG A 206 -3.09 -11.97 -2.40
N ASN A 207 -4.08 -11.21 -1.94
CA ASN A 207 -3.95 -9.93 -1.26
C ASN A 207 -3.11 -8.92 -2.06
N ALA A 208 -3.48 -8.71 -3.33
CA ALA A 208 -2.90 -7.63 -4.11
C ALA A 208 -3.64 -6.31 -3.82
N GLN A 209 -2.86 -5.27 -3.54
CA GLN A 209 -3.37 -3.98 -3.09
C GLN A 209 -2.62 -2.83 -3.76
N LEU A 210 -3.29 -1.68 -3.85
CA LEU A 210 -2.75 -0.40 -4.29
C LEU A 210 -2.99 0.62 -3.18
#